data_AF-A0A836E247-F1
#
_entry.id   AF-A0A836E247-F1
#
_cell.length_a   1.000
_cell.length_b   1.000
_cell.length_c   1.000
_cell.angle_alpha   90.00
_cell.angle_beta   90.00
_cell.angle_gamma   90.00
#
_symmetry.space_group_name_H-M   'P 1'
#
loop_
_entity.id
_entity.type
_entity.pdbx_description
1 polymer ?
#
loop_
_entity_poly.entity_id
_entity_poly.type
_entity_poly.pdbx_seq_one_letter_code
_entity_poly.pdbx_strand_id
1 'polypeptide(L)'
;MNKPLEKILKSLETSKYVKVVKPVEASKKKVYMLYNLEPAESVTGGAWYQDQDFETEFVDVLNQQCYRFLEQKREKTKNCNTGPIAARNMTYASSKDVLKYISDLGVSKVVKLTVTDIEVILNTLICDGKIEQTLTNDGNHLYRAVQPLLNPMGLVKTPCGLCPVRRYKYIIFIIKIIE
;
A
#
# COMPACT_ATOMS: atom_id res chain seq x y z
N MET A 1 36.73 11.22 -4.33
CA MET A 1 36.20 12.60 -4.18
C MET A 1 37.28 13.44 -3.51
N ASN A 2 37.49 14.67 -3.97
CA ASN A 2 38.51 15.57 -3.43
C ASN A 2 38.14 15.96 -1.98
N LYS A 3 38.95 15.57 -0.99
CA LYS A 3 38.77 15.89 0.45
C LYS A 3 38.43 17.38 0.73
N PRO A 4 38.94 18.38 -0.03
CA PRO A 4 38.54 19.78 0.14
C PRO A 4 37.06 20.06 -0.14
N LEU A 5 36.47 19.42 -1.17
CA LEU A 5 35.07 19.63 -1.54
C LEU A 5 34.12 19.13 -0.44
N GLU A 6 34.44 18.01 0.20
CA GLU A 6 33.64 17.46 1.30
C GLU A 6 33.62 18.39 2.52
N LYS A 7 34.73 19.11 2.79
CA LYS A 7 34.78 20.11 3.86
C LYS A 7 33.90 21.32 3.56
N ILE A 8 33.94 21.81 2.32
CA ILE A 8 33.11 22.95 1.88
C ILE A 8 31.62 22.58 1.94
N LEU A 9 31.26 21.39 1.45
CA LEU A 9 29.87 20.90 1.49
C LEU A 9 29.35 20.74 2.91
N LYS A 10 30.16 20.19 3.84
CA LYS A 10 29.79 20.13 5.26
C LYS A 10 29.62 21.51 5.89
N SER A 11 30.43 22.49 5.51
CA SER A 11 30.29 23.87 5.97
C SER A 11 28.98 24.49 5.48
N LEU A 12 28.65 24.31 4.20
CA LEU A 12 27.41 24.79 3.58
C LEU A 12 26.16 24.11 4.17
N GLU A 13 26.26 22.84 4.53
CA GLU A 13 25.22 22.08 5.23
C GLU A 13 25.02 22.58 6.66
N THR A 14 26.11 22.82 7.40
CA THR A 14 26.06 23.36 8.77
C THR A 14 25.45 24.76 8.80
N SER A 15 25.79 25.58 7.80
CA SER A 15 25.22 26.92 7.61
C SER A 15 23.80 26.92 7.03
N LYS A 16 23.18 25.75 6.80
CA LYS A 16 21.81 25.59 6.27
C LYS A 16 21.55 26.29 4.93
N TYR A 17 22.56 26.37 4.06
CA TYR A 17 22.36 26.81 2.68
C TYR A 17 21.91 25.65 1.78
N VAL A 18 22.43 24.46 2.06
CA VAL A 18 22.26 23.26 1.25
C VAL A 18 21.90 22.09 2.16
N LYS A 19 21.04 21.19 1.69
CA LYS A 19 20.74 19.91 2.35
C LYS A 19 21.04 18.74 1.42
N VAL A 20 21.36 17.61 2.01
CA VAL A 20 21.55 16.34 1.30
C VAL A 20 20.20 15.69 1.09
N VAL A 21 19.87 15.38 -0.15
CA VAL A 21 18.79 14.48 -0.52
C VAL A 21 19.37 13.24 -1.14
N LYS A 22 18.89 12.09 -0.70
CA LYS A 22 19.32 10.80 -1.22
C LYS A 22 18.15 10.23 -2.02
N PRO A 23 18.24 10.18 -3.37
CA PRO A 23 17.14 9.68 -4.19
C PRO A 23 16.81 8.22 -3.87
N VAL A 24 15.54 7.84 -4.00
CA VAL A 24 15.09 6.45 -3.81
C VAL A 24 15.64 5.54 -4.91
N GLU A 25 15.58 5.97 -6.17
CA GLU A 25 16.06 5.19 -7.33
C GLU A 25 17.59 5.03 -7.39
N ALA A 26 18.33 5.98 -6.81
CA ALA A 26 19.78 6.07 -6.90
C ALA A 26 20.44 6.24 -5.52
N SER A 27 20.14 5.32 -4.59
CA SER A 27 20.49 5.43 -3.17
C SER A 27 22.01 5.58 -2.91
N LYS A 28 22.86 5.17 -3.85
CA LYS A 28 24.33 5.30 -3.75
C LYS A 28 24.86 6.71 -4.07
N LYS A 29 24.04 7.61 -4.65
CA LYS A 29 24.44 8.97 -5.03
C LYS A 29 23.79 9.98 -4.08
N LYS A 30 24.59 10.88 -3.50
CA LYS A 30 24.10 12.02 -2.72
C LYS A 30 23.86 13.20 -3.66
N VAL A 31 22.66 13.75 -3.64
CA VAL A 31 22.32 14.97 -4.37
C VAL A 31 22.16 16.09 -3.36
N TYR A 32 22.64 17.27 -3.71
CA TYR A 32 22.58 18.46 -2.87
C TYR A 32 21.54 19.42 -3.44
N MET A 33 20.69 19.98 -2.59
CA MET A 33 19.68 20.97 -2.98
C MET A 33 19.62 22.12 -1.96
N LEU A 34 19.01 23.24 -2.33
CA LEU A 34 18.77 24.35 -1.42
C LEU A 34 17.98 23.89 -0.19
N TYR A 35 18.38 24.40 0.99
CA TYR A 35 17.79 23.99 2.26
C TYR A 35 16.28 24.23 2.32
N ASN A 36 15.83 25.38 1.80
CA ASN A 36 14.44 25.84 1.87
C ASN A 36 13.50 25.17 0.84
N LEU A 37 14.04 24.41 -0.13
CA LEU A 37 13.21 23.75 -1.14
C LEU A 37 12.79 22.36 -0.66
N GLU A 38 11.56 21.94 -0.91
CA GLU A 38 11.13 20.57 -0.68
C GLU A 38 11.47 19.70 -1.91
N PRO A 39 12.06 18.52 -1.73
CA PRO A 39 12.33 17.61 -2.85
C PRO A 39 11.02 17.10 -3.44
N ALA A 40 11.01 16.85 -4.75
CA ALA A 40 9.86 16.27 -5.42
C ALA A 40 9.62 14.81 -4.96
N GLU A 41 8.35 14.39 -4.95
CA GLU A 41 7.95 13.02 -4.60
C GLU A 41 8.63 11.95 -5.46
N SER A 42 8.91 12.26 -6.73
CA SER A 42 9.66 11.35 -7.62
C SER A 42 11.09 11.08 -7.14
N VAL A 43 11.68 11.97 -6.34
CA VAL A 43 13.03 11.81 -5.79
C VAL A 43 12.98 11.13 -4.42
N THR A 44 11.99 11.47 -3.59
CA THR A 44 11.84 10.93 -2.22
C THR A 44 11.02 9.66 -2.12
N GLY A 45 10.32 9.25 -3.18
CA GLY A 45 9.38 8.12 -3.17
C GLY A 45 8.01 8.45 -2.55
N GLY A 46 7.75 9.71 -2.24
CA GLY A 46 6.47 10.17 -1.69
C GLY A 46 6.19 9.69 -0.27
N ALA A 47 4.93 9.39 0.02
CA ALA A 47 4.44 9.08 1.37
C ALA A 47 4.87 7.68 1.90
N TRP A 48 5.48 6.86 1.07
CA TRP A 48 5.77 5.44 1.37
C TRP A 48 7.19 5.17 1.86
N TYR A 49 8.05 6.19 1.84
CA TYR A 49 9.46 6.06 2.19
C TYR A 49 9.82 6.96 3.37
N GLN A 50 10.57 6.39 4.31
CA GLN A 50 11.20 7.13 5.40
C GLN A 50 12.69 6.81 5.38
N ASP A 51 13.55 7.83 5.35
CA ASP A 51 15.01 7.66 5.33
C ASP A 51 15.57 6.71 4.24
N GLN A 52 14.87 6.62 3.10
CA GLN A 52 15.11 5.73 1.94
C GLN A 52 14.68 4.27 2.11
N ASP A 53 14.12 3.90 3.25
CA ASP A 53 13.52 2.59 3.45
C ASP A 53 12.01 2.65 3.14
N PHE A 54 11.52 1.61 2.49
CA PHE A 54 10.09 1.48 2.19
C PHE A 54 9.35 1.01 3.43
N GLU A 55 8.39 1.82 3.89
CA GLU A 55 7.64 1.60 5.13
C GLU A 55 6.53 0.56 4.92
N THR A 56 6.94 -0.71 4.81
CA THR A 56 6.01 -1.83 4.54
C THR A 56 4.95 -1.96 5.64
N GLU A 57 5.35 -1.82 6.91
CA GLU A 57 4.41 -1.91 8.04
C GLU A 57 3.33 -0.81 7.97
N PHE A 58 3.71 0.40 7.56
CA PHE A 58 2.77 1.50 7.40
C PHE A 58 1.77 1.23 6.28
N VAL A 59 2.24 0.73 5.13
CA VAL A 59 1.40 0.36 3.99
C VAL A 59 0.43 -0.77 4.37
N ASP A 60 0.89 -1.78 5.09
CA ASP A 60 0.06 -2.89 5.55
C ASP A 60 -1.02 -2.42 6.53
N VAL A 61 -0.68 -1.55 7.48
CA VAL A 61 -1.65 -0.96 8.41
C VAL A 61 -2.70 -0.16 7.63
N LEU A 62 -2.29 0.68 6.67
CA LEU A 62 -3.22 1.45 5.85
C LEU A 62 -4.13 0.56 5.01
N ASN A 63 -3.59 -0.48 4.37
CA ASN A 63 -4.36 -1.46 3.61
C ASN A 63 -5.45 -2.09 4.49
N GLN A 64 -5.08 -2.56 5.68
CA GLN A 64 -6.02 -3.14 6.65
C GLN A 64 -7.08 -2.13 7.11
N GLN A 65 -6.69 -0.88 7.42
CA GLN A 65 -7.64 0.13 7.87
C GLN A 65 -8.63 0.53 6.77
N CYS A 66 -8.17 0.69 5.53
CA CYS A 66 -9.01 1.00 4.38
C CYS A 66 -10.05 -0.12 4.14
N TYR A 67 -9.61 -1.38 4.15
CA TYR A 67 -10.51 -2.52 4.01
C TYR A 67 -11.51 -2.58 5.16
N ARG A 68 -11.05 -2.41 6.41
CA ARG A 68 -11.91 -2.43 7.60
C ARG A 68 -13.02 -1.40 7.53
N PHE A 69 -12.73 -0.19 7.06
CA PHE A 69 -13.74 0.86 6.89
C PHE A 69 -14.84 0.46 5.91
N LEU A 70 -14.46 -0.03 4.73
CA LEU A 70 -15.42 -0.46 3.70
C LEU A 70 -16.24 -1.66 4.16
N GLU A 71 -15.63 -2.61 4.86
CA GLU A 71 -16.31 -3.77 5.40
C GLU A 71 -17.29 -3.39 6.52
N GLN A 72 -16.90 -2.49 7.43
CA GLN A 72 -17.81 -1.96 8.45
C GLN A 72 -19.02 -1.27 7.83
N LYS A 73 -18.83 -0.54 6.73
CA LYS A 73 -19.92 0.11 6.00
C LYS A 73 -20.90 -0.93 5.43
N ARG A 74 -20.36 -1.99 4.83
CA ARG A 74 -21.14 -3.13 4.30
C ARG A 74 -21.93 -3.85 5.39
N GLU A 75 -21.30 -4.15 6.52
CA GLU A 75 -21.94 -4.85 7.65
C GLU A 75 -23.05 -4.00 8.29
N LYS A 76 -22.83 -2.68 8.45
CA LYS A 76 -23.87 -1.77 8.97
C LYS A 76 -25.13 -1.77 8.09
N THR A 77 -24.98 -1.85 6.78
CA THR A 77 -26.11 -1.90 5.84
C THR A 77 -26.98 -3.15 6.03
N LYS A 78 -26.43 -4.28 6.48
CA LYS A 78 -27.23 -5.50 6.72
C LYS A 78 -28.32 -5.30 7.76
N ASN A 79 -28.11 -4.37 8.69
CA ASN A 79 -29.05 -4.07 9.76
C ASN A 79 -30.04 -2.95 9.36
N CYS A 80 -29.91 -2.36 8.18
CA CYS A 80 -30.80 -1.32 7.69
C CYS A 80 -32.01 -1.94 6.99
N ASN A 81 -33.22 -1.58 7.43
CA ASN A 81 -34.48 -2.06 6.85
C ASN A 81 -34.89 -1.20 5.62
N THR A 82 -34.00 -1.11 4.62
CA THR A 82 -34.20 -0.31 3.39
C THR A 82 -34.22 -1.23 2.17
N GLY A 83 -34.86 -0.80 1.08
CA GLY A 83 -34.94 -1.58 -0.16
C GLY A 83 -33.56 -1.94 -0.74
N PRO A 84 -33.44 -3.03 -1.54
CA PRO A 84 -32.17 -3.63 -1.93
C PRO A 84 -31.24 -2.70 -2.71
N ILE A 85 -31.80 -1.81 -3.55
CA ILE A 85 -31.03 -0.82 -4.32
C ILE A 85 -30.44 0.24 -3.39
N ALA A 86 -31.25 0.76 -2.47
CA ALA A 86 -30.81 1.77 -1.51
C ALA A 86 -29.77 1.19 -0.54
N ALA A 87 -30.00 -0.03 -0.05
CA ALA A 87 -29.03 -0.77 0.74
C ALA A 87 -27.69 -0.91 -0.01
N ARG A 88 -27.71 -1.34 -1.28
CA ARG A 88 -26.49 -1.42 -2.10
C ARG A 88 -25.76 -0.08 -2.18
N ASN A 89 -26.48 0.99 -2.49
CA ASN A 89 -25.88 2.33 -2.62
C ASN A 89 -25.22 2.81 -1.32
N MET A 90 -25.77 2.44 -0.16
CA MET A 90 -25.18 2.76 1.14
C MET A 90 -23.87 2.03 1.43
N THR A 91 -23.52 0.96 0.71
CA THR A 91 -22.24 0.25 0.91
C THR A 91 -21.05 0.95 0.27
N TYR A 92 -21.28 1.85 -0.70
CA TYR A 92 -20.23 2.55 -1.41
C TYR A 92 -19.63 3.70 -0.58
N ALA A 93 -18.34 3.95 -0.75
CA ALA A 93 -17.64 5.10 -0.20
C ALA A 93 -16.71 5.72 -1.25
N SER A 94 -16.52 7.03 -1.19
CA SER A 94 -15.56 7.73 -2.05
C SER A 94 -14.13 7.66 -1.48
N SER A 95 -13.11 7.86 -2.32
CA SER A 95 -11.71 7.97 -1.88
C SER A 95 -11.54 9.03 -0.77
N LYS A 96 -12.32 10.12 -0.84
CA LYS A 96 -12.32 11.21 0.13
C LYS A 96 -12.87 10.78 1.49
N ASP A 97 -13.92 9.95 1.51
CA ASP A 97 -14.49 9.43 2.75
C ASP A 97 -13.50 8.51 3.46
N VAL A 98 -12.80 7.67 2.70
CA VAL A 98 -11.76 6.78 3.22
C VAL A 98 -10.61 7.60 3.79
N LEU A 99 -10.12 8.61 3.06
CA LEU A 99 -9.07 9.51 3.55
C LEU A 99 -9.46 10.20 4.85
N LYS A 100 -10.71 10.69 4.95
CA LYS A 100 -11.23 11.31 6.16
C LYS A 100 -11.20 10.33 7.34
N TYR A 101 -11.68 9.11 7.14
CA TYR A 101 -11.65 8.06 8.17
C TYR A 101 -10.22 7.75 8.65
N ILE A 102 -9.27 7.63 7.72
CA ILE A 102 -7.86 7.38 8.07
C ILE A 102 -7.26 8.56 8.85
N SER A 103 -7.59 9.78 8.45
CA SER A 103 -7.16 11.00 9.15
C SER A 103 -7.71 11.05 10.58
N ASP A 104 -8.99 10.70 10.76
CA ASP A 104 -9.66 10.68 12.06
C ASP A 104 -9.08 9.61 13.01
N LEU A 105 -8.59 8.48 12.45
CA LEU A 105 -7.90 7.45 13.23
C LEU A 105 -6.51 7.89 13.73
N GLY A 106 -5.95 8.96 13.18
CA GLY A 106 -4.64 9.46 13.58
C GLY A 106 -3.47 8.52 13.25
N VAL A 107 -3.63 7.64 12.26
CA VAL A 107 -2.58 6.72 11.77
C VAL A 107 -1.42 7.51 11.15
N SER A 108 -1.71 8.69 10.61
CA SER A 108 -0.77 9.51 9.84
C SER A 108 -0.36 10.76 10.62
N LYS A 109 0.42 10.59 11.68
CA LYS A 109 1.01 11.74 12.41
C LYS A 109 2.24 12.33 11.70
N VAL A 110 2.94 11.50 10.91
CA VAL A 110 4.26 11.83 10.36
C VAL A 110 4.18 12.28 8.90
N VAL A 111 3.23 11.75 8.12
CA VAL A 111 3.14 11.96 6.67
C VAL A 111 1.76 12.48 6.29
N LYS A 112 1.71 13.51 5.43
CA LYS A 112 0.47 14.03 4.87
C LYS A 112 0.03 13.13 3.72
N LEU A 113 -1.05 12.37 3.91
CA LEU A 113 -1.64 11.54 2.87
C LEU A 113 -2.54 12.38 1.94
N THR A 114 -2.42 12.14 0.64
CA THR A 114 -3.30 12.71 -0.38
C THR A 114 -4.39 11.73 -0.80
N VAL A 115 -5.38 12.20 -1.57
CA VAL A 115 -6.42 11.33 -2.12
C VAL A 115 -5.82 10.29 -3.07
N THR A 116 -4.82 10.69 -3.88
CA THR A 116 -4.13 9.81 -4.82
C THR A 116 -3.43 8.66 -4.11
N ASP A 117 -2.81 8.92 -2.95
CA ASP A 117 -2.15 7.87 -2.15
C ASP A 117 -3.15 6.82 -1.67
N ILE A 118 -4.34 7.25 -1.24
CA ILE A 118 -5.42 6.34 -0.84
C ILE A 118 -5.93 5.54 -2.03
N GLU A 119 -6.06 6.15 -3.21
CA GLU A 119 -6.46 5.42 -4.42
C GLU A 119 -5.46 4.34 -4.81
N VAL A 120 -4.15 4.59 -4.65
CA VAL A 120 -3.12 3.56 -4.85
C VAL A 120 -3.34 2.38 -3.88
N ILE A 121 -3.59 2.64 -2.59
CA ILE A 121 -3.88 1.58 -1.62
C ILE A 121 -5.18 0.85 -1.95
N LEU A 122 -6.24 1.56 -2.32
CA LEU A 122 -7.50 0.94 -2.73
C LEU A 122 -7.31 0.05 -3.97
N ASN A 123 -6.47 0.45 -4.93
CA ASN A 123 -6.13 -0.40 -6.06
C ASN A 123 -5.45 -1.72 -5.64
N THR A 124 -4.60 -1.71 -4.60
CA THR A 124 -4.05 -2.97 -4.07
C THR A 124 -5.13 -3.89 -3.53
N LEU A 125 -6.16 -3.35 -2.87
CA LEU A 125 -7.30 -4.12 -2.37
C LEU A 125 -8.20 -4.66 -3.49
N ILE A 126 -8.26 -3.97 -4.64
CA ILE A 126 -8.93 -4.47 -5.85
C ILE A 126 -8.13 -5.66 -6.39
N CYS A 127 -6.79 -5.55 -6.47
CA CYS A 127 -5.92 -6.63 -6.90
C CYS A 127 -6.03 -7.87 -5.99
N ASP A 128 -6.22 -7.67 -4.68
CA ASP A 128 -6.51 -8.74 -3.71
C ASP A 128 -7.90 -9.39 -3.90
N GLY A 129 -8.78 -8.79 -4.71
CA GLY A 129 -10.16 -9.25 -4.91
C GLY A 129 -11.07 -9.00 -3.70
N LYS A 130 -10.70 -8.10 -2.79
CA LYS A 130 -11.45 -7.79 -1.55
C LYS A 130 -12.49 -6.67 -1.74
N ILE A 131 -12.24 -5.77 -2.69
CA ILE A 131 -13.12 -4.62 -2.95
C ILE A 131 -13.41 -4.48 -4.44
N GLU A 132 -14.52 -3.82 -4.77
CA GLU A 132 -14.91 -3.44 -6.13
C GLU A 132 -14.91 -1.91 -6.26
N GLN A 133 -14.59 -1.44 -7.45
CA GLN A 133 -14.69 -0.03 -7.85
C GLN A 133 -15.85 0.17 -8.83
N THR A 134 -16.51 1.31 -8.76
CA THR A 134 -17.53 1.73 -9.73
C THR A 134 -17.32 3.21 -10.05
N LEU A 135 -17.52 3.56 -11.32
CA LEU A 135 -17.47 4.94 -11.79
C LEU A 135 -18.86 5.57 -11.68
N THR A 136 -18.90 6.77 -11.11
CA THR A 136 -20.08 7.63 -11.15
C THR A 136 -20.11 8.35 -12.49
N ASN A 137 -21.29 8.79 -12.93
CA ASN A 137 -21.44 9.61 -14.15
C ASN A 137 -20.55 10.87 -14.14
N ASP A 138 -20.23 11.39 -12.95
CA ASP A 138 -19.36 12.54 -12.74
C ASP A 138 -17.85 12.22 -12.85
N GLY A 139 -17.49 10.98 -13.18
CA GLY A 139 -16.10 10.51 -13.24
C GLY A 139 -15.50 10.16 -11.87
N ASN A 140 -16.28 10.24 -10.79
CA ASN A 140 -15.80 9.93 -9.44
C ASN A 140 -15.76 8.41 -9.19
N HIS A 141 -14.69 7.95 -8.55
CA HIS A 141 -14.53 6.57 -8.11
C HIS A 141 -15.24 6.30 -6.77
N LEU A 142 -16.06 5.25 -6.76
CA LEU A 142 -16.70 4.71 -5.56
C LEU A 142 -16.21 3.29 -5.32
N TYR A 143 -16.01 2.94 -4.05
CA TYR A 143 -15.46 1.66 -3.63
C TYR A 143 -16.39 0.98 -2.65
N ARG A 144 -16.47 -0.34 -2.70
CA ARG A 144 -17.21 -1.15 -1.71
C ARG A 144 -16.47 -2.45 -1.42
N ALA A 145 -16.62 -2.97 -0.21
CA ALA A 145 -16.14 -4.31 0.13
C ALA A 145 -17.03 -5.41 -0.47
N VAL A 146 -16.41 -6.53 -0.82
CA VAL A 146 -17.07 -7.66 -1.50
C VAL A 146 -16.70 -8.96 -0.82
N GLN A 147 -17.64 -9.90 -0.80
CA GLN A 147 -17.36 -11.25 -0.32
C GLN A 147 -16.78 -12.11 -1.43
N PRO A 148 -15.81 -13.00 -1.12
CA PRO A 148 -15.35 -13.99 -2.07
C PRO A 148 -16.52 -14.81 -2.61
N LEU A 149 -16.59 -14.96 -3.93
CA LEU A 149 -17.65 -15.73 -4.57
C LEU A 149 -17.56 -17.23 -4.23
N LEU A 150 -16.33 -17.72 -4.02
CA LEU A 150 -16.03 -19.12 -3.79
C LEU A 150 -15.08 -19.28 -2.61
N ASN A 151 -15.30 -20.36 -1.86
CA ASN A 151 -14.33 -20.79 -0.85
C ASN A 151 -13.07 -21.34 -1.51
N PRO A 152 -11.92 -21.32 -0.81
CA PRO A 152 -10.69 -21.93 -1.32
C PRO A 152 -10.90 -23.39 -1.71
N MET A 153 -10.45 -23.74 -2.92
CA MET A 153 -10.63 -25.07 -3.51
C MET A 153 -9.94 -26.16 -2.67
N GLY A 154 -10.41 -27.41 -2.77
CA GLY A 154 -9.80 -28.53 -2.03
C GLY A 154 -8.31 -28.73 -2.33
N LEU A 155 -7.87 -28.43 -3.56
CA LEU A 155 -6.47 -28.61 -3.95
C LEU A 155 -5.51 -27.75 -3.12
N VAL A 156 -5.85 -26.50 -2.83
CA VAL A 156 -5.01 -25.62 -2.00
C VAL A 156 -5.02 -26.01 -0.52
N LYS A 157 -5.99 -26.82 -0.09
CA LYS A 157 -6.06 -27.37 1.27
C LYS A 157 -5.26 -28.67 1.43
N THR A 158 -4.85 -29.29 0.33
CA THR A 158 -4.07 -30.53 0.35
C THR A 158 -2.57 -30.25 0.26
N PRO A 159 -1.71 -30.98 1.02
CA PRO A 159 -0.27 -30.76 0.98
C PRO A 159 0.32 -30.99 -0.42
N CYS A 160 -0.28 -31.89 -1.21
CA CYS A 160 0.16 -32.15 -2.58
C CYS A 160 -0.17 -31.01 -3.58
N GLY A 161 -1.13 -30.14 -3.27
CA GLY A 161 -1.48 -28.99 -4.11
C GLY A 161 -0.53 -27.80 -3.94
N LEU A 162 0.16 -27.72 -2.81
CA LEU A 162 1.13 -26.66 -2.49
C LEU A 162 2.60 -27.12 -2.53
N CYS A 163 2.84 -28.42 -2.74
CA CYS A 163 4.17 -29.00 -2.68
C CYS A 163 5.05 -28.50 -3.85
N PRO A 164 6.14 -27.74 -3.59
CA PRO A 164 7.03 -27.25 -4.66
C PRO A 164 7.76 -28.39 -5.38
N VAL A 165 7.91 -29.54 -4.71
CA VAL A 165 8.53 -30.74 -5.29
C VAL A 165 7.53 -31.75 -5.87
N ARG A 166 6.26 -31.36 -6.09
CA ARG A 166 5.19 -32.25 -6.59
C ARG A 166 5.60 -33.01 -7.87
N ARG A 167 6.37 -32.37 -8.75
CA ARG A 167 6.86 -32.97 -10.02
C ARG A 167 8.06 -33.90 -9.83
N TYR A 168 8.79 -33.82 -8.71
CA TYR A 168 10.00 -34.60 -8.43
C TYR A 168 9.72 -35.90 -7.65
N LYS A 169 8.46 -36.37 -7.60
CA LYS A 169 8.07 -37.60 -6.88
C LYS A 169 8.87 -38.85 -7.29
N TYR A 170 9.40 -38.90 -8.51
CA TYR A 170 10.24 -40.01 -8.98
C TYR A 170 11.69 -39.97 -8.49
N ILE A 171 12.20 -38.85 -7.99
CA ILE A 171 13.59 -38.73 -7.50
C ILE A 171 13.69 -39.10 -6.02
N ILE A 172 12.69 -38.77 -5.20
CA ILE A 172 12.71 -39.10 -3.76
C ILE A 172 12.46 -40.60 -3.52
N PHE A 173 11.69 -41.26 -4.39
CA PHE A 173 11.50 -42.71 -4.30
C PHE A 173 12.77 -43.51 -4.66
N ILE A 174 13.65 -42.98 -5.51
CA ILE A 174 14.92 -43.64 -5.84
C ILE A 174 15.92 -43.53 -4.68
N ILE A 175 15.96 -42.40 -3.97
CA ILE A 175 16.90 -42.21 -2.85
C ILE A 175 16.55 -43.13 -1.67
N LYS A 176 15.26 -43.43 -1.44
CA LYS A 176 14.82 -44.31 -0.34
C LYS A 176 14.90 -45.82 -0.67
N ILE A 177 15.41 -46.19 -1.84
CA ILE A 177 15.65 -47.59 -2.26
C ILE A 177 17.17 -47.92 -2.23
N ILE A 178 18.04 -46.94 -1.95
CA ILE A 178 19.51 -47.08 -1.95
C ILE A 178 20.12 -47.02 -0.52
N GLU A 179 19.28 -46.95 0.51
CA GLU A 179 19.62 -47.24 1.93
C GLU A 179 18.76 -48.40 2.43
#